data_AF-A0A9Q3HRE3-F1
#
_entry.id   AF-A0A9Q3HRE3-F1
#
_cell.length_a   1.000
_cell.length_b   1.000
_cell.length_c   1.000
_cell.angle_alpha   90.00
_cell.angle_beta   90.00
_cell.angle_gamma   90.00
#
_symmetry.space_group_name_H-M   'P 1'
#
loop_
_entity.id
_entity.type
_entity.pdbx_description
1 polymer ?
#
loop_
_entity_poly.entity_id
_entity_poly.type
_entity_poly.pdbx_seq_one_letter_code
_entity_poly.pdbx_strand_id
1 'polypeptide(L)'
;MENSSHLPQLRNIQFDLSKLQDPKLMKTKPTRGKGYTAINSCITEVVIHKKPTKLLLDPGAFCSCVGKLFLKICVPNFEDQLLPTNCMRFNSASDPMKALGIFETTVIFPHINRNLRITIEYAAMENCSSTNFILGNDY
;
A
#
# COMPACT_ATOMS: atom_id res chain seq x y z
N MET A 1 -26.72 -9.45 9.18
CA MET A 1 -26.72 -9.89 7.77
C MET A 1 -25.29 -9.85 7.29
N GLU A 2 -24.70 -10.99 7.01
CA GLU A 2 -23.31 -11.10 6.54
C GLU A 2 -23.22 -10.64 5.08
N ASN A 3 -22.49 -9.56 4.84
CA ASN A 3 -22.15 -9.10 3.49
C ASN A 3 -21.05 -10.00 2.92
N SER A 4 -21.44 -11.03 2.17
CA SER A 4 -20.52 -11.92 1.46
C SER A 4 -19.89 -11.20 0.26
N SER A 5 -18.73 -10.57 0.49
CA SER A 5 -17.91 -10.03 -0.60
C SER A 5 -17.31 -11.17 -1.43
N HIS A 6 -17.57 -11.19 -2.74
CA HIS A 6 -16.97 -12.12 -3.72
C HIS A 6 -15.50 -11.79 -4.03
N LEU A 7 -14.71 -11.40 -3.03
CA LEU A 7 -13.32 -11.04 -3.23
C LEU A 7 -12.44 -12.30 -3.20
N PRO A 8 -11.55 -12.51 -4.19
CA PRO A 8 -10.56 -13.59 -4.15
C PRO A 8 -9.50 -13.38 -3.05
N GLN A 9 -9.50 -12.24 -2.37
CA GLN A 9 -8.42 -11.81 -1.47
C GLN A 9 -8.54 -12.36 -0.04
N LEU A 10 -9.62 -13.06 0.33
CA LEU A 10 -9.86 -13.53 1.70
C LEU A 10 -10.09 -15.04 1.75
N ARG A 11 -9.05 -15.85 1.56
CA ARG A 11 -9.05 -17.25 2.01
C ARG A 11 -7.65 -17.68 2.41
N ASN A 12 -7.37 -17.74 3.72
CA ASN A 12 -6.29 -18.52 4.37
C ASN A 12 -5.18 -19.02 3.42
N ILE A 13 -4.40 -18.11 2.84
CA ILE A 13 -3.29 -18.49 1.97
C ILE A 13 -2.09 -18.73 2.88
N GLN A 14 -1.74 -19.99 3.08
CA GLN A 14 -0.42 -20.37 3.57
C GLN A 14 0.60 -19.71 2.65
N PHE A 15 1.32 -18.72 3.19
CA PHE A 15 2.23 -17.85 2.43
C PHE A 15 3.39 -18.64 1.83
N ASP A 16 3.28 -18.97 0.55
CA ASP A 16 4.38 -19.56 -0.23
C ASP A 16 5.10 -18.46 -1.02
N LEU A 17 6.26 -18.03 -0.50
CA LEU A 17 7.11 -17.00 -1.10
C LEU A 17 7.82 -17.48 -2.39
N SER A 18 7.69 -18.75 -2.78
CA SER A 18 8.40 -19.32 -3.94
C SER A 18 7.80 -18.94 -5.31
N LYS A 19 6.66 -18.26 -5.37
CA LYS A 19 5.91 -17.95 -6.60
C LYS A 19 5.78 -16.44 -6.87
N LEU A 20 6.89 -15.78 -7.20
CA LEU A 20 6.96 -14.34 -7.53
C LEU A 20 6.92 -14.12 -9.06
N GLN A 21 6.22 -13.09 -9.53
CA GLN A 21 6.22 -12.65 -10.94
C GLN A 21 6.00 -11.12 -11.06
N ASP A 22 6.43 -10.56 -12.20
CA ASP A 22 6.24 -9.15 -12.58
C ASP A 22 4.75 -8.78 -12.85
N PRO A 23 4.38 -7.48 -12.72
CA PRO A 23 3.00 -7.02 -12.88
C PRO A 23 2.38 -7.35 -14.24
N LYS A 24 1.12 -7.82 -14.22
CA LYS A 24 0.24 -7.89 -15.39
C LYS A 24 -1.06 -7.14 -15.10
N LEU A 25 -1.50 -6.30 -16.04
CA LEU A 25 -2.75 -5.56 -15.95
C LEU A 25 -3.95 -6.52 -15.90
N MET A 26 -4.71 -6.51 -14.80
CA MET A 26 -5.93 -7.32 -14.66
C MET A 26 -7.16 -6.43 -14.55
N LYS A 27 -8.11 -6.56 -15.50
CA LYS A 27 -9.40 -5.86 -15.47
C LYS A 27 -10.49 -6.82 -14.95
N THR A 28 -10.88 -6.70 -13.69
CA THR A 28 -12.17 -7.24 -13.24
C THR A 28 -13.26 -6.27 -13.71
N LYS A 29 -13.92 -6.55 -14.84
CA LYS A 29 -15.02 -5.72 -15.32
C LYS A 29 -16.24 -6.00 -14.43
N PRO A 30 -16.73 -5.04 -13.63
CA PRO A 30 -17.92 -5.26 -12.83
C PRO A 30 -19.17 -5.39 -13.72
N THR A 31 -20.21 -6.03 -13.22
CA THR A 31 -21.50 -6.15 -13.91
C THR A 31 -22.01 -4.75 -14.29
N ARG A 32 -22.51 -4.61 -15.53
CA ARG A 32 -23.04 -3.34 -16.05
C ARG A 32 -24.07 -2.78 -15.06
N GLY A 33 -23.90 -1.50 -14.68
CA GLY A 33 -24.77 -0.82 -13.72
C GLY A 33 -24.53 -1.16 -12.24
N LYS A 34 -23.57 -2.04 -11.91
CA LYS A 34 -23.21 -2.39 -10.52
C LYS A 34 -21.73 -2.16 -10.20
N GLY A 35 -21.05 -1.32 -10.99
CA GLY A 35 -19.64 -0.99 -10.77
C GLY A 35 -19.35 -0.44 -9.37
N TYR A 36 -20.27 0.37 -8.85
CA TYR A 36 -20.16 1.00 -7.54
C TYR A 36 -20.27 0.04 -6.34
N THR A 37 -20.71 -1.21 -6.56
CA THR A 37 -20.79 -2.22 -5.49
C THR A 37 -19.63 -3.21 -5.53
N ALA A 38 -18.68 -3.04 -6.45
CA ALA A 38 -17.64 -4.04 -6.70
C ALA A 38 -16.54 -4.04 -5.62
N ILE A 39 -16.38 -2.93 -4.90
CA ILE A 39 -15.30 -2.71 -3.93
C ILE A 39 -15.89 -2.05 -2.69
N ASN A 40 -15.63 -2.63 -1.51
CA ASN A 40 -16.10 -2.10 -0.22
C ASN A 40 -15.05 -1.22 0.47
N SER A 41 -13.80 -1.28 0.03
CA SER A 41 -12.68 -0.50 0.56
C SER A 41 -11.53 -0.46 -0.45
N CYS A 42 -10.82 0.65 -0.51
CA CYS A 42 -9.54 0.75 -1.23
C CYS A 42 -8.35 0.23 -0.38
N ILE A 43 -8.61 -0.33 0.81
CA ILE A 43 -7.60 -0.94 1.66
C ILE A 43 -7.42 -2.41 1.25
N THR A 44 -6.18 -2.81 1.07
CA THR A 44 -5.78 -4.19 0.81
C THR A 44 -4.68 -4.62 1.77
N GLU A 45 -4.55 -5.93 1.99
CA GLU A 45 -3.47 -6.50 2.79
C GLU A 45 -2.32 -6.92 1.87
N VAL A 46 -1.13 -6.39 2.16
CA VAL A 46 0.13 -6.69 1.47
C VAL A 46 1.13 -7.27 2.45
N VAL A 47 2.21 -7.83 1.92
CA VAL A 47 3.37 -8.20 2.74
C VAL A 47 4.50 -7.22 2.49
N ILE A 48 4.92 -6.57 3.57
CA ILE A 48 6.08 -5.69 3.65
C ILE A 48 6.98 -6.25 4.75
N HIS A 49 8.27 -6.44 4.47
CA HIS A 49 9.23 -6.97 5.45
C HIS A 49 8.76 -8.29 6.11
N LYS A 50 8.18 -9.19 5.31
CA LYS A 50 7.62 -10.49 5.74
C LYS A 50 6.45 -10.38 6.74
N LYS A 51 5.85 -9.20 6.92
CA LYS A 51 4.69 -8.96 7.79
C LYS A 51 3.46 -8.57 6.96
N PRO A 52 2.29 -9.18 7.21
CA PRO A 52 1.01 -8.67 6.72
C PRO A 52 0.80 -7.23 7.19
N THR A 53 0.51 -6.33 6.25
CA THR A 53 0.45 -4.89 6.47
C THR A 53 -0.68 -4.31 5.63
N LYS A 54 -1.37 -3.29 6.16
CA LYS A 54 -2.44 -2.60 5.44
C LYS A 54 -1.87 -1.55 4.48
N LEU A 55 -2.39 -1.56 3.26
CA LEU A 55 -2.07 -0.61 2.20
C LEU A 55 -3.38 0.01 1.69
N LEU A 56 -3.46 1.34 1.68
CA LEU A 56 -4.51 2.09 1.02
C LEU A 56 -4.10 2.38 -0.43
N LEU A 57 -4.96 2.01 -1.38
CA LEU A 57 -4.86 2.41 -2.78
C LEU A 57 -5.53 3.78 -2.91
N ASP A 58 -4.73 4.85 -3.00
CA ASP A 58 -5.26 6.22 -3.00
C ASP A 58 -4.91 6.95 -4.31
N PRO A 59 -5.79 6.90 -5.32
CA PRO A 59 -5.58 7.66 -6.55
C PRO A 59 -5.68 9.19 -6.35
N GLY A 60 -6.10 9.66 -5.17
CA GLY A 60 -6.08 11.08 -4.81
C GLY A 60 -4.72 11.54 -4.27
N ALA A 61 -3.83 10.62 -3.90
CA ALA A 61 -2.49 10.94 -3.45
C ALA A 61 -1.53 11.11 -4.64
N PHE A 62 -0.85 12.26 -4.71
CA PHE A 62 0.14 12.54 -5.75
C PHE A 62 1.32 11.56 -5.70
N CYS A 63 1.76 11.20 -4.49
CA CYS A 63 2.84 10.26 -4.26
C CYS A 63 2.51 9.28 -3.14
N SER A 64 3.25 8.18 -3.11
CA SER A 64 3.19 7.16 -2.09
C SER A 64 3.85 7.67 -0.81
N CYS A 65 3.18 7.46 0.32
CA CYS A 65 3.65 7.97 1.60
C CYS A 65 3.23 7.07 2.76
N VAL A 66 3.91 7.25 3.89
CA VAL A 66 3.62 6.52 5.12
C VAL A 66 3.94 7.38 6.33
N GLY A 67 3.11 7.30 7.37
CA GLY A 67 3.36 8.02 8.62
C GLY A 67 4.44 7.35 9.46
N LYS A 68 5.32 8.16 10.05
CA LYS A 68 6.43 7.74 10.92
C LYS A 68 6.01 6.74 11.98
N LEU A 69 4.94 7.05 12.73
CA LEU A 69 4.50 6.18 13.83
C LEU A 69 4.10 4.80 13.34
N PHE A 70 3.39 4.74 12.21
CA PHE A 70 2.98 3.47 11.62
C PHE A 70 4.17 2.73 11.01
N LEU A 71 5.03 3.43 10.27
CA LEU A 71 6.24 2.86 9.68
C LEU A 71 7.14 2.25 10.76
N LYS A 72 7.33 2.93 11.90
CA LYS A 72 8.10 2.42 13.04
C LYS A 72 7.53 1.13 13.64
N ILE A 73 6.20 0.95 13.64
CA ILE A 73 5.57 -0.29 14.10
C ILE A 73 5.87 -1.43 13.12
N CYS A 74 5.76 -1.17 11.82
CA CYS A 74 6.03 -2.16 10.77
C CYS A 74 7.51 -2.53 10.71
N VAL A 75 8.38 -1.51 10.68
CA VAL A 75 9.83 -1.57 10.47
C VAL A 75 10.51 -0.67 11.51
N PRO A 76 10.87 -1.20 12.70
CA PRO A 76 11.39 -0.39 13.82
C PRO A 76 12.68 0.38 13.56
N ASN A 77 13.49 -0.04 12.58
CA ASN A 77 14.77 0.57 12.22
C ASN A 77 14.70 1.18 10.81
N PHE A 78 13.57 1.80 10.45
CA PHE A 78 13.39 2.38 9.12
C PHE A 78 14.25 3.64 8.94
N GLU A 79 14.55 4.35 10.03
CA GLU A 79 15.31 5.59 10.01
C GLU A 79 16.71 5.40 9.39
N ASP A 80 17.34 4.24 9.63
CA ASP A 80 18.65 3.88 9.06
C ASP A 80 18.60 3.60 7.54
N GLN A 81 17.40 3.42 7.00
CA GLN A 81 17.15 3.09 5.59
C GLN A 81 16.63 4.30 4.80
N LEU A 82 16.47 5.47 5.45
CA LEU A 82 15.95 6.65 4.80
C LEU A 82 16.98 7.24 3.83
N LEU A 83 16.57 7.37 2.58
CA LEU A 83 17.28 8.16 1.58
C LEU A 83 16.93 9.65 1.76
N PRO A 84 17.85 10.56 1.42
CA PRO A 84 17.59 12.00 1.51
C PRO A 84 16.45 12.42 0.56
N THR A 85 15.66 13.41 0.97
CA THR A 85 14.62 14.00 0.11
C THR A 85 15.11 15.31 -0.51
N ASN A 86 14.79 15.52 -1.78
CA ASN A 86 15.17 16.73 -2.51
C ASN A 86 14.16 17.84 -2.24
N CYS A 87 14.22 18.49 -1.07
CA CYS A 87 13.48 19.72 -0.71
C CYS A 87 12.04 19.84 -1.28
N MET A 88 11.28 18.75 -1.35
CA MET A 88 9.92 18.77 -1.88
C MET A 88 8.95 19.22 -0.79
N ARG A 89 8.01 20.10 -1.19
CA ARG A 89 6.91 20.50 -0.31
C ARG A 89 5.74 19.55 -0.51
N PHE A 90 5.42 18.81 0.54
CA PHE A 90 4.27 17.93 0.58
C PHE A 90 3.12 18.64 1.30
N ASN A 91 1.90 18.46 0.81
CA ASN A 91 0.69 18.96 1.45
C ASN A 91 -0.33 17.84 1.52
N SER A 92 -1.03 17.75 2.64
CA SER A 92 -2.28 16.99 2.74
C SER A 92 -3.45 17.90 2.35
N ALA A 93 -4.68 17.38 2.42
CA ALA A 93 -5.88 18.19 2.23
C ALA A 93 -6.05 19.30 3.27
N SER A 94 -5.44 19.15 4.45
CA SER A 94 -5.68 20.03 5.60
C SER A 94 -4.45 20.84 6.01
N ASP A 95 -3.26 20.25 5.89
CA ASP A 95 -2.03 20.81 6.46
C ASP A 95 -0.78 20.49 5.62
N PRO A 96 0.28 21.32 5.72
CA PRO A 96 1.60 20.99 5.21
C PRO A 96 2.15 19.70 5.85
N MET A 97 2.83 18.89 5.04
CA MET A 97 3.40 17.62 5.45
C MET A 97 4.92 17.71 5.53
N LYS A 98 5.49 17.19 6.62
CA LYS A 98 6.93 17.19 6.88
C LYS A 98 7.52 15.82 6.53
N ALA A 99 8.21 15.76 5.39
CA ALA A 99 8.95 14.56 4.99
C ALA A 99 10.24 14.40 5.80
N LEU A 100 10.57 13.14 6.12
CA LEU A 100 11.78 12.73 6.83
C LEU A 100 12.84 12.17 5.89
N GLY A 101 12.40 11.49 4.84
CA GLY A 101 13.24 10.69 3.97
C GLY A 101 12.37 9.94 2.96
N ILE A 102 13.03 9.33 1.98
CA ILE A 102 12.40 8.35 1.10
C ILE A 102 12.72 6.96 1.66
N PHE A 103 11.69 6.16 1.89
CA PHE A 103 11.77 4.78 2.34
C PHE A 103 11.42 3.87 1.17
N GLU A 104 12.43 3.25 0.57
CA GLU A 104 12.24 2.24 -0.46
C GLU A 104 11.93 0.88 0.18
N THR A 105 10.86 0.21 -0.26
CA THR A 105 10.60 -1.18 0.15
C THR A 105 9.98 -1.99 -0.96
N THR A 106 10.22 -3.30 -0.91
CA THR A 106 9.41 -4.26 -1.65
C THR A 106 8.05 -4.43 -0.98
N VAL A 107 6.99 -4.29 -1.78
CA VAL A 107 5.60 -4.63 -1.43
C VAL A 107 5.19 -5.87 -2.20
N ILE A 108 4.64 -6.85 -1.50
CA ILE A 108 4.13 -8.08 -2.10
C ILE A 108 2.61 -8.09 -1.96
N PHE A 109 1.89 -8.11 -3.08
CA PHE A 109 0.45 -8.31 -3.15
C PHE A 109 0.15 -9.81 -3.25
N PRO A 110 -0.43 -10.43 -2.20
CA PRO A 110 -0.80 -11.83 -2.23
C PRO A 110 -1.95 -12.04 -3.21
N HIS A 111 -1.87 -13.08 -4.04
CA HIS A 111 -2.96 -13.42 -4.94
C HIS A 111 -3.02 -14.94 -5.16
N ILE A 112 -4.25 -15.46 -5.31
CA ILE A 112 -4.58 -16.91 -5.32
C ILE A 112 -3.65 -17.73 -6.22
N ASN A 113 -3.32 -17.18 -7.39
CA ASN A 113 -2.50 -17.89 -8.36
C ASN A 113 -1.00 -17.69 -8.14
N ARG A 114 -0.58 -16.44 -7.84
CA ARG A 114 0.82 -15.97 -7.80
C ARG A 114 0.89 -14.64 -7.08
N ASN A 115 1.98 -14.37 -6.38
CA ASN A 115 2.18 -13.11 -5.69
C ASN A 115 2.79 -12.08 -6.63
N LEU A 116 2.28 -10.85 -6.58
CA LEU A 116 2.85 -9.71 -7.30
C LEU A 116 3.84 -8.99 -6.40
N ARG A 117 5.05 -8.73 -6.89
CA ARG A 117 6.11 -8.01 -6.17
C ARG A 117 6.40 -6.69 -6.87
N ILE A 118 6.39 -5.59 -6.13
CA ILE A 118 6.70 -4.25 -6.65
C ILE A 118 7.63 -3.57 -5.64
N THR A 119 8.68 -2.90 -6.13
CA THR A 119 9.49 -1.99 -5.30
C THR A 119 8.86 -0.60 -5.38
N ILE A 120 8.56 -0.01 -4.23
CA ILE A 120 7.90 1.30 -4.13
C ILE A 120 8.72 2.17 -3.19
N GLU A 121 8.88 3.43 -3.57
CA GLU A 121 9.42 4.49 -2.73
C GLU A 121 8.28 5.19 -1.98
N TYR A 122 8.38 5.27 -0.67
CA TYR A 122 7.43 5.99 0.17
C TYR A 122 8.09 7.24 0.75
N ALA A 123 7.46 8.40 0.58
CA ALA A 123 7.80 9.55 1.41
C ALA A 123 7.39 9.28 2.86
N ALA A 124 8.38 9.12 3.74
CA ALA A 124 8.14 8.92 5.17
C ALA A 124 7.80 10.28 5.81
N MET A 125 6.61 10.40 6.40
CA MET A 125 6.06 11.65 6.90
C MET A 125 6.05 11.70 8.43
N GLU A 126 6.58 12.77 9.03
CA GLU A 126 6.59 12.97 10.49
C GLU A 126 5.17 13.15 11.05
N ASN A 127 4.32 13.92 10.36
CA ASN A 127 2.99 14.34 10.83
C ASN A 127 1.82 13.66 10.09
N CYS A 128 2.03 12.50 9.45
CA CYS A 128 0.94 11.71 8.89
C CYS A 128 0.36 10.76 9.97
N SER A 129 -0.94 10.86 10.21
CA SER A 129 -1.68 10.03 11.19
C SER A 129 -2.23 8.72 10.61
N SER A 130 -2.04 8.46 9.30
CA SER A 130 -2.52 7.24 8.65
C SER A 130 -1.91 5.99 9.29
N THR A 131 -2.75 4.97 9.50
CA THR A 131 -2.37 3.63 9.97
C THR A 131 -2.27 2.62 8.82
N ASN A 132 -2.02 3.11 7.61
CA ASN A 132 -1.79 2.32 6.42
C ASN A 132 -0.60 2.92 5.65
N PHE A 133 0.12 2.09 4.90
CA PHE A 133 0.88 2.61 3.77
C PHE A 133 -0.11 3.19 2.76
N ILE A 134 0.23 4.30 2.10
CA ILE A 134 -0.60 4.91 1.06
C ILE A 134 0.15 4.75 -0.26
N LEU A 135 -0.46 4.03 -1.20
CA LEU A 135 0.00 3.93 -2.58
C LEU A 135 -0.68 5.05 -3.40
N GLY A 136 0.10 6.09 -3.71
CA GLY A 136 -0.34 7.24 -4.53
C GLY A 136 -0.18 6.97 -6.02
N ASN A 137 -0.24 7.97 -6.91
CA ASN A 137 -0.16 7.74 -8.37
C ASN A 137 1.26 7.63 -8.96
N ASP A 138 2.28 7.47 -8.12
CA ASP A 138 3.70 7.46 -8.48
C ASP A 138 4.30 6.05 -8.70
N TYR A 139 3.47 5.00 -8.67
CA TYR A 139 3.88 3.60 -8.90
C TYR A 139 3.88 3.15 -10.37
#